data_AF-A0A7I0KBW9-F1
#
_entry.id   AF-A0A7I0KBW9-F1
#
_cell.length_a   1.000
_cell.length_b   1.000
_cell.length_c   1.000
_cell.angle_alpha   90.00
_cell.angle_beta   90.00
_cell.angle_gamma   90.00
#
_symmetry.space_group_name_H-M   'P 1'
#
loop_
_entity.id
_entity.type
_entity.pdbx_description
1 polymer ?
#
loop_
_entity_poly.entity_id
_entity_poly.type
_entity_poly.pdbx_seq_one_letter_code
_entity_poly.pdbx_strand_id
1 'polypeptide(L)'
;MSEPRTVTNTALDKLPLFASDLEIAIAIVGKKYASLWKRDALPILERSGFPRFDALHQGRPIPQVRQFYARYLGIAQGFVIAPPPDGKEKVWVPKRERKKLEAEQRQAANVDAANDQP
;
A
#
# COMPACT_ATOMS: atom_id res chain seq x y z
N MET A 1 -14.92 8.16 17.67
CA MET A 1 -13.46 8.14 17.35
C MET A 1 -13.10 6.70 17.05
N SER A 2 -12.83 6.35 15.78
CA SER A 2 -12.31 5.01 15.44
C SER A 2 -10.81 4.99 15.74
N GLU A 3 -10.39 4.08 16.62
CA GLU A 3 -8.97 3.84 16.87
C GLU A 3 -8.28 3.38 15.57
N PRO A 4 -7.03 3.80 15.33
CA PRO A 4 -6.26 3.29 14.20
C PRO A 4 -6.09 1.78 14.42
N ARG A 5 -6.67 0.97 13.53
CA ARG A 5 -6.44 -0.47 13.51
C ARG A 5 -4.99 -0.71 13.15
N THR A 6 -4.14 -0.86 14.16
CA THR A 6 -2.77 -1.31 13.98
C THR A 6 -2.84 -2.71 13.39
N VAL A 7 -2.41 -2.86 12.13
CA VAL A 7 -2.26 -4.17 11.51
C VAL A 7 -1.06 -4.84 12.17
N THR A 8 -1.30 -5.57 13.27
CA THR A 8 -0.24 -6.31 13.96
C THR A 8 -0.10 -7.70 13.36
N ASN A 9 1.14 -8.12 13.09
CA ASN A 9 1.43 -9.50 12.79
C ASN A 9 1.45 -10.28 14.11
N THR A 10 0.34 -10.96 14.42
CA THR A 10 0.14 -11.72 15.66
C THR A 10 1.24 -12.77 15.90
N ALA A 11 1.96 -13.22 14.87
CA ALA A 11 3.06 -14.16 15.02
C ALA A 11 4.34 -13.49 15.55
N LEU A 12 4.64 -12.24 15.14
CA LEU A 12 5.77 -11.47 15.68
C LEU A 12 5.53 -11.06 17.13
N ASP A 13 4.28 -10.79 17.52
CA ASP A 13 3.92 -10.38 18.87
C ASP A 13 4.09 -11.50 19.91
N LYS A 14 4.12 -12.76 19.46
CA LYS A 14 4.34 -13.94 20.31
C LYS A 14 5.80 -14.29 20.52
N LEU A 15 6.72 -13.61 19.82
CA LEU A 15 8.14 -13.86 19.97
C LEU A 15 8.69 -13.22 21.26
N PRO A 16 9.75 -13.80 21.86
CA PRO A 16 10.50 -13.14 22.92
C PRO A 16 11.11 -11.81 22.47
N LEU A 17 11.59 -11.00 23.43
CA LEU A 17 12.17 -9.68 23.14
C LEU A 17 13.31 -9.74 22.09
N PHE A 18 14.10 -10.81 22.14
CA PHE A 18 15.09 -11.17 21.13
C PHE A 18 14.76 -12.54 20.57
N ALA A 19 14.75 -12.68 19.25
CA ALA A 19 14.52 -13.97 18.61
C ALA A 19 15.55 -14.24 17.52
N SER A 20 15.75 -15.51 17.22
CA SER A 20 16.65 -15.96 16.16
C SER A 20 16.12 -15.61 14.76
N ASP A 21 17.03 -15.60 13.79
CA ASP A 21 16.68 -15.39 12.37
C ASP A 21 15.61 -16.37 11.89
N LEU A 22 15.63 -17.61 12.39
CA LEU A 22 14.69 -18.65 11.99
C LEU A 22 13.29 -18.37 12.56
N GLU A 23 13.19 -18.00 13.83
CA GLU A 23 11.91 -17.65 14.47
C GLU A 23 11.29 -16.41 13.82
N ILE A 24 12.10 -15.40 13.54
CA ILE A 24 11.68 -14.19 12.83
C ILE A 24 11.21 -14.55 11.42
N ALA A 25 11.95 -15.37 10.69
CA ALA A 25 11.56 -15.81 9.36
C ALA A 25 10.22 -16.57 9.37
N ILE A 26 10.02 -17.48 10.33
CA ILE A 26 8.76 -18.21 10.49
C ILE A 26 7.61 -17.23 10.78
N ALA A 27 7.83 -16.24 11.63
CA ALA A 27 6.80 -15.24 11.97
C ALA A 27 6.44 -14.31 10.79
N ILE A 28 7.37 -14.06 9.86
CA ILE A 28 7.14 -13.16 8.71
C ILE A 28 6.59 -13.91 7.50
N VAL A 29 7.26 -14.99 7.08
CA VAL A 29 6.96 -15.71 5.82
C VAL A 29 6.41 -17.12 6.01
N GLY A 30 6.29 -17.58 7.25
CA GLY A 30 5.86 -18.94 7.58
C GLY A 30 6.96 -19.99 7.43
N LYS A 31 6.72 -21.16 8.03
CA LYS A 31 7.69 -22.27 8.10
C LYS A 31 8.22 -22.73 6.74
N LYS A 32 7.35 -22.73 5.71
CA LYS A 32 7.69 -23.20 4.36
C LYS A 32 8.80 -22.38 3.69
N TYR A 33 8.82 -21.06 3.93
CA TYR A 33 9.75 -20.14 3.26
C TYR A 33 10.83 -19.59 4.19
N ALA A 34 10.84 -19.98 5.47
CA ALA A 34 11.76 -19.45 6.47
C ALA A 34 13.23 -19.60 6.08
N SER A 35 13.64 -20.77 5.58
CA SER A 35 15.02 -21.01 5.13
C SER A 35 15.41 -20.16 3.93
N LEU A 36 14.48 -19.99 2.97
CA LEU A 36 14.71 -19.18 1.78
C LEU A 36 14.84 -17.70 2.14
N TRP A 37 13.96 -17.20 3.02
CA TRP A 37 14.00 -15.82 3.51
C TRP A 37 15.32 -15.53 4.23
N LYS A 38 15.79 -16.43 5.10
CA LYS A 38 17.08 -16.26 5.80
C LYS A 38 18.26 -16.22 4.83
N ARG A 39 18.25 -17.05 3.79
CA ARG A 39 19.37 -17.12 2.83
C ARG A 39 19.38 -15.92 1.87
N ASP A 40 18.22 -15.57 1.33
CA ASP A 40 18.15 -14.69 0.16
C ASP A 40 17.63 -13.29 0.53
N ALA A 41 16.62 -13.19 1.38
CA ALA A 41 16.01 -11.90 1.75
C ALA A 41 16.77 -11.18 2.88
N LEU A 42 17.15 -11.90 3.93
CA LEU A 42 17.79 -11.31 5.11
C LEU A 42 19.06 -10.49 4.79
N PRO A 43 20.01 -10.94 3.93
CA PRO A 43 21.18 -10.14 3.59
C PRO A 43 20.84 -8.84 2.84
N ILE A 44 19.76 -8.84 2.06
CA ILE A 44 19.27 -7.64 1.35
C ILE A 44 18.61 -6.69 2.35
N LEU A 45 17.79 -7.22 3.25
CA LEU A 45 17.13 -6.45 4.28
C LEU A 45 18.14 -5.79 5.23
N GLU A 46 19.19 -6.49 5.64
CA GLU A 46 20.28 -5.92 6.45
C GLU A 46 20.98 -4.75 5.76
N ARG A 47 21.16 -4.81 4.44
CA ARG A 47 21.71 -3.68 3.65
C ARG A 47 20.75 -2.48 3.63
N SER A 48 19.45 -2.72 3.72
CA SER A 48 18.42 -1.67 3.82
C SER A 48 18.18 -1.15 5.25
N GLY A 49 18.96 -1.61 6.23
CA GLY A 49 18.85 -1.17 7.62
C GLY A 49 17.99 -2.06 8.52
N PHE A 50 17.81 -3.34 8.16
CA PHE A 50 17.23 -4.33 9.07
C PHE A 50 18.12 -4.49 10.33
N PRO A 51 17.52 -4.63 11.53
CA PRO A 51 18.29 -4.75 12.78
C PRO A 51 19.32 -5.87 12.71
N ARG A 52 20.54 -5.64 13.18
CA ARG A 52 21.64 -6.62 13.21
C ARG A 52 21.43 -7.68 14.28
N PHE A 53 22.09 -8.83 14.11
CA PHE A 53 22.15 -9.87 15.12
C PHE A 53 22.95 -9.40 16.33
N ASP A 54 22.39 -9.57 17.52
CA ASP A 54 23.03 -9.26 18.80
C ASP A 54 23.61 -10.55 19.39
N ALA A 55 24.94 -10.60 19.51
CA ALA A 55 25.64 -11.75 20.07
C ALA A 55 25.44 -11.91 21.58
N LEU A 56 25.13 -10.85 22.32
CA LEU A 56 24.90 -10.93 23.77
C LEU A 56 23.55 -11.60 24.07
N HIS A 57 22.54 -11.30 23.26
CA HIS A 57 21.19 -11.82 23.43
C HIS A 57 20.86 -12.97 22.46
N GLN A 58 21.83 -13.41 21.65
CA GLN A 58 21.71 -14.51 20.67
C GLN A 58 20.52 -14.35 19.72
N GLY A 59 20.19 -13.11 19.33
CA GLY A 59 19.00 -12.84 18.54
C GLY A 59 18.92 -11.40 18.05
N ARG A 60 17.82 -11.08 17.38
CA ARG A 60 17.51 -9.70 16.95
C ARG A 60 16.39 -9.13 17.79
N PRO A 61 16.48 -7.84 18.14
CA PRO A 61 15.44 -7.18 18.93
C PRO A 61 14.14 -7.07 18.12
N ILE A 62 13.11 -7.81 18.56
CA ILE A 62 11.79 -7.86 17.90
C ILE A 62 11.11 -6.49 17.79
N PRO A 63 11.17 -5.58 18.79
CA PRO A 63 10.59 -4.25 18.65
C PRO A 63 11.17 -3.46 17.47
N GLN A 64 12.48 -3.57 17.22
CA GLN A 64 13.12 -2.91 16.09
C GLN A 64 12.75 -3.57 14.76
N VAL A 65 12.60 -4.90 14.74
CA VAL A 65 12.11 -5.64 13.55
C VAL A 65 10.70 -5.19 13.20
N ARG A 66 9.81 -5.02 14.18
CA ARG A 66 8.45 -4.51 13.99
C ARG A 66 8.48 -3.09 13.41
N GLN A 67 9.31 -2.22 13.98
CA GLN A 67 9.44 -0.85 13.49
C GLN A 67 10.01 -0.79 12.07
N PHE A 68 10.98 -1.65 11.75
CA PHE A 68 11.51 -1.79 10.40
C PHE A 68 10.39 -2.13 9.41
N TYR A 69 9.59 -3.16 9.68
CA TYR A 69 8.51 -3.57 8.76
C TYR A 69 7.39 -2.54 8.68
N ALA A 70 7.08 -1.84 9.76
CA ALA A 70 6.13 -0.73 9.73
C ALA A 70 6.59 0.37 8.76
N ARG A 71 7.89 0.68 8.75
CA ARG A 71 8.49 1.65 7.81
C ARG A 71 8.58 1.08 6.39
N TYR A 72 9.04 -0.15 6.25
CA TYR A 72 9.22 -0.85 4.97
C TYR A 72 7.91 -0.97 4.18
N LEU A 73 6.80 -1.24 4.87
CA LEU A 73 5.46 -1.33 4.27
C LEU A 73 4.73 0.01 4.17
N GLY A 74 5.34 1.12 4.61
CA GLY A 74 4.71 2.45 4.56
C GLY A 74 3.54 2.66 5.54
N ILE A 75 3.32 1.73 6.49
CA ILE A 75 2.21 1.77 7.46
C ILE A 75 2.57 2.49 8.76
N ALA A 76 3.84 2.88 8.94
CA ALA A 76 4.31 3.58 10.15
C ALA A 76 3.60 4.92 10.42
N GLN A 77 3.01 5.56 9.41
CA GLN A 77 2.28 6.83 9.56
C GLN A 77 0.75 6.64 9.64
N GLY A 78 0.28 5.39 9.80
CA GLY A 78 -1.12 5.04 9.59
C GLY A 78 -1.46 4.98 8.10
N PHE A 79 -2.46 4.18 7.73
CA PHE A 79 -3.01 4.24 6.38
C PHE A 79 -3.66 5.61 6.21
N VAL A 80 -2.93 6.58 5.66
CA VAL A 80 -3.58 7.70 4.99
C VAL A 80 -4.17 7.09 3.73
N ILE A 81 -5.41 6.60 3.84
CA ILE A 81 -6.28 6.47 2.67
C ILE A 81 -6.30 7.88 2.11
N ALA A 82 -5.52 8.13 1.05
CA ALA A 82 -5.64 9.38 0.33
C ALA A 82 -7.14 9.57 0.07
N PRO A 83 -7.74 10.72 0.44
CA PRO A 83 -9.13 10.95 0.11
C PRO A 83 -9.32 10.60 -1.36
N PRO A 84 -10.41 9.90 -1.73
CA PRO A 84 -10.69 9.59 -3.13
C PRO A 84 -10.40 10.85 -3.94
N PRO A 85 -9.58 10.78 -5.00
CA PRO A 85 -9.19 11.97 -5.73
C PRO A 85 -10.47 12.75 -6.06
N ASP A 86 -10.58 14.01 -5.62
CA ASP A 86 -11.68 14.93 -5.93
C ASP A 86 -11.62 15.38 -7.41
N GLY A 87 -11.13 14.49 -8.27
CA GLY A 87 -11.20 14.61 -9.70
C GLY A 87 -12.52 14.03 -10.13
N LYS A 88 -13.47 14.89 -10.50
CA LYS A 88 -14.63 14.53 -11.32
C LYS A 88 -14.18 13.48 -12.33
N GLU A 89 -14.61 12.24 -12.16
CA GLU A 89 -14.19 11.14 -13.02
C GLU A 89 -14.49 11.54 -14.46
N LYS A 90 -13.45 11.80 -15.26
CA LYS A 90 -13.62 11.95 -16.70
C LYS A 90 -13.87 10.56 -17.24
N VAL A 91 -15.15 10.18 -17.28
CA VAL A 91 -15.62 9.01 -18.00
C VAL A 91 -15.02 9.10 -19.40
N TRP A 92 -14.22 8.12 -19.78
CA TRP A 92 -13.58 8.10 -21.09
C TRP A 92 -14.67 7.94 -22.14
N VAL A 93 -14.92 9.00 -22.91
CA VAL A 93 -15.86 8.96 -24.03
C VAL A 93 -15.09 8.67 -25.33
N PRO A 94 -15.39 7.55 -26.01
CA PRO A 94 -14.82 7.23 -27.32
C PRO A 94 -14.98 8.39 -28.31
N LYS A 95 -13.96 8.60 -29.15
CA LYS A 95 -13.89 9.74 -30.10
C LYS A 95 -15.12 9.84 -31.03
N ARG A 96 -15.75 8.70 -31.34
CA ARG A 96 -16.97 8.63 -32.17
C ARG A 96 -18.20 9.21 -31.47
N GLU A 97 -18.40 8.92 -30.20
CA GLU A 97 -19.54 9.42 -29.42
C GLU A 97 -19.42 10.92 -29.15
N ARG A 98 -18.20 11.40 -28.90
CA ARG A 98 -17.92 12.84 -28.77
C ARG A 98 -18.36 13.64 -29.99
N LYS A 99 -18.05 13.14 -31.20
CA LYS A 99 -18.43 13.80 -32.45
C LYS A 99 -19.95 13.80 -32.68
N LYS A 100 -20.65 12.77 -32.19
CA LYS A 100 -22.12 12.70 -32.26
C LYS A 100 -22.77 13.70 -31.32
N LEU A 101 -22.29 13.80 -30.08
CA LEU A 101 -22.76 14.78 -29.09
C LEU A 101 -22.53 16.23 -29.56
N GLU A 102 -21.36 16.52 -30.15
CA GLU A 102 -21.07 17.84 -30.72
C GLU A 102 -21.98 18.20 -31.91
N ALA A 103 -22.37 17.20 -32.72
CA ALA A 103 -23.29 17.40 -33.83
C ALA A 103 -24.74 17.65 -33.35
N GLU A 104 -25.19 16.90 -32.35
CA GLU A 104 -26.51 17.09 -31.71
C GLU A 104 -26.59 18.45 -31.00
N GLN A 105 -25.52 18.88 -30.31
CA GLN A 105 -25.48 20.21 -29.67
C GLN A 105 -25.51 21.36 -30.69
N ARG A 106 -24.83 21.21 -31.83
CA ARG A 106 -24.89 22.19 -32.92
C ARG A 106 -26.27 22.22 -33.58
N GLN A 107 -26.94 21.08 -33.68
CA GLN A 107 -28.30 21.02 -34.20
C GLN A 107 -29.29 21.66 -33.23
N ALA A 108 -29.20 21.38 -31.92
CA ALA A 108 -30.04 22.01 -30.91
C ALA A 108 -29.87 23.53 -30.88
N ALA A 109 -28.62 24.03 -30.89
CA ALA A 109 -28.35 25.46 -30.94
C ALA A 109 -28.87 26.15 -32.21
N ASN A 110 -28.95 25.43 -33.33
CA ASN A 110 -29.48 25.95 -34.58
C ASN A 110 -31.03 25.93 -34.63
N VAL A 111 -31.66 25.01 -33.89
CA VAL A 111 -33.13 24.96 -33.72
C VAL A 111 -33.60 26.07 -32.79
N ASP A 112 -32.87 26.34 -31.71
CA ASP A 112 -33.18 27.46 -30.80
C ASP A 112 -33.02 28.82 -31.49
N ALA A 113 -32.00 28.98 -32.35
CA ALA A 113 -31.82 30.19 -33.17
C ALA A 113 -32.89 30.38 -34.26
N ALA A 114 -33.52 29.31 -34.72
CA ALA A 114 -34.60 29.36 -35.72
C ALA A 114 -35.97 29.68 -35.11
N ASN A 115 -36.14 29.53 -33.80
CA ASN A 115 -37.40 29.74 -33.09
C ASN A 115 -37.51 31.13 -32.43
N ASP A 116 -36.50 32.00 -32.62
CA ASP A 116 -36.38 33.33 -32.02
C ASP A 116 -36.37 34.46 -33.09
N GLN A 117 -36.87 34.16 -34.30
CA GLN A 117 -37.19 35.18 -35.31
C GLN A 117 -38.68 35.57 -35.20
N PRO A 118 -39.01 36.86 -35.06
CA PRO A 118 -40.39 37.35 -34.87
C PRO A 118 -41.27 37.21 -36.12
#